data_AF-A0AAD6SG02-F1
#
_entry.id   AF-A0AAD6SG02-F1
#
_cell.length_a   1.000
_cell.length_b   1.000
_cell.length_c   1.000
_cell.angle_alpha   90.00
_cell.angle_beta   90.00
_cell.angle_gamma   90.00
#
_symmetry.space_group_name_H-M   'P 1'
#
loop_
_entity.id
_entity.type
_entity.pdbx_description
1 polymer ?
#
loop_
_entity_poly.entity_id
_entity_poly.type
_entity_poly.pdbx_seq_one_letter_code
_entity_poly.pdbx_strand_id
1 'polypeptide(L)'
;MPHSHHSHSGQFCIHAAGTLQEGVLEAIRQGFQVYGLTECKSITPEEFALQFEHFLVEAHRIKLTHYITPLDLEELDSLLQRRRGLVEYIVGSVHHVNGIPIDFDLVTFRKAVESMESTLPATKDGGFLSVKPEIIEHLDLCRLYNSTLQLSEYPEALARVERNIIYAVRYEASFEINASALHKGWSTPYPGEDLLQIILKHGGRLILSNDSHGPHDRAGVTELWFLEHSETPNASGRNIKATKMDRPWAADAFWTRFS
;
A
#
# COMPACT_ATOMS: atom_id res chain seq x y z
N MET A 1 7.16 -10.38 -9.23
CA MET A 1 7.72 -9.23 -10.00
C MET A 1 9.14 -8.97 -9.49
N PRO A 2 9.99 -8.11 -10.09
CA PRO A 2 11.26 -7.79 -9.42
C PRO A 2 11.04 -7.05 -8.10
N HIS A 3 9.97 -6.27 -7.95
CA HIS A 3 9.70 -5.49 -6.73
C HIS A 3 8.26 -5.70 -6.24
N SER A 4 8.06 -5.85 -4.93
CA SER A 4 6.78 -5.70 -4.23
C SER A 4 6.99 -4.79 -3.01
N HIS A 5 6.05 -3.90 -2.73
CA HIS A 5 6.12 -2.96 -1.61
C HIS A 5 4.92 -3.04 -0.66
N HIS A 6 4.14 -4.10 -0.78
CA HIS A 6 3.00 -4.39 0.09
C HIS A 6 2.87 -5.91 0.19
N SER A 7 2.97 -6.44 1.41
CA SER A 7 2.70 -7.84 1.75
C SER A 7 2.32 -8.00 3.22
N HIS A 8 1.62 -9.09 3.52
CA HIS A 8 1.20 -9.48 4.86
C HIS A 8 1.50 -10.96 5.12
N SER A 9 1.54 -11.36 6.38
CA SER A 9 1.67 -12.76 6.82
C SER A 9 0.63 -13.10 7.88
N GLY A 10 0.12 -14.34 7.88
CA GLY A 10 -0.87 -14.80 8.86
C GLY A 10 -0.38 -14.76 10.32
N GLN A 11 0.94 -14.63 10.53
CA GLN A 11 1.56 -14.39 11.83
C GLN A 11 1.26 -13.00 12.42
N PHE A 12 1.07 -11.98 11.57
CA PHE A 12 0.88 -10.59 11.99
C PHE A 12 -0.35 -9.90 11.37
N CYS A 13 -1.10 -10.58 10.50
CA CYS A 13 -2.31 -10.08 9.86
C CYS A 13 -3.40 -11.15 9.87
N ILE A 14 -4.58 -10.84 10.41
CA ILE A 14 -5.68 -11.81 10.60
C ILE A 14 -6.32 -12.32 9.31
N HIS A 15 -6.06 -11.66 8.18
CA HIS A 15 -6.59 -12.02 6.85
C HIS A 15 -5.49 -12.46 5.87
N ALA A 16 -4.30 -12.78 6.37
CA ALA A 16 -3.21 -13.40 5.64
C ALA A 16 -2.96 -14.84 6.13
N ALA A 17 -2.06 -15.56 5.45
CA ALA A 17 -1.68 -16.93 5.79
C ALA A 17 -0.15 -17.07 5.92
N GLY A 18 0.31 -18.14 6.57
CA GLY A 18 1.73 -18.42 6.78
C GLY A 18 2.45 -17.46 7.73
N THR A 19 3.74 -17.69 7.89
CA THR A 19 4.65 -16.87 8.70
C THR A 19 5.35 -15.79 7.88
N LEU A 20 5.86 -14.76 8.55
CA LEU A 20 6.64 -13.69 7.89
C LEU A 20 7.87 -14.26 7.18
N GLN A 21 8.52 -15.26 7.79
CA GLN A 21 9.68 -15.94 7.21
C GLN A 21 9.33 -16.76 5.96
N GLU A 22 8.18 -17.44 5.93
CA GLU A 22 7.73 -18.17 4.73
C GLU A 22 7.48 -17.22 3.55
N GLY A 23 6.84 -16.07 3.79
CA GLY A 23 6.64 -15.04 2.77
C GLY A 23 7.96 -14.49 2.20
N VAL A 24 8.96 -14.23 3.05
CA VAL A 24 10.29 -13.78 2.62
C VAL A 24 11.03 -14.86 1.82
N LEU A 25 11.01 -16.12 2.28
CA LEU A 25 11.64 -17.23 1.56
C LEU A 25 11.00 -17.47 0.19
N GLU A 26 9.68 -17.33 0.09
CA GLU A 26 8.94 -17.43 -1.17
C GLU A 26 9.28 -16.27 -2.12
N ALA A 27 9.39 -15.03 -1.62
CA ALA A 27 9.85 -13.88 -2.41
C ALA A 27 11.28 -14.09 -2.96
N ILE A 28 12.20 -14.61 -2.14
CA ILE A 28 13.56 -14.96 -2.58
C ILE A 28 13.51 -16.08 -3.62
N ARG A 29 12.70 -17.13 -3.41
CA ARG A 29 12.53 -18.25 -4.35
C ARG A 29 12.00 -17.79 -5.71
N GLN A 30 11.07 -16.85 -5.73
CA GLN A 30 10.56 -16.24 -6.95
C GLN A 30 11.57 -15.26 -7.60
N GLY A 31 12.57 -14.80 -6.85
CA GLY A 31 13.60 -13.89 -7.34
C GLY A 31 13.19 -12.41 -7.32
N PHE A 32 12.40 -12.00 -6.32
CA PHE A 32 12.21 -10.58 -6.01
C PHE A 32 13.55 -9.95 -5.60
N GLN A 33 13.81 -8.74 -6.10
CA GLN A 33 14.94 -7.88 -5.78
C GLN A 33 14.61 -6.94 -4.61
N VAL A 34 13.35 -6.49 -4.52
CA VAL A 34 12.80 -5.72 -3.39
C VAL A 34 11.50 -6.38 -2.94
N TYR A 35 11.38 -6.63 -1.63
CA TYR A 35 10.17 -7.19 -1.03
C TYR A 35 9.83 -6.47 0.28
N GLY A 36 8.71 -5.77 0.26
CA GLY A 36 8.21 -4.95 1.35
C GLY A 36 7.40 -5.73 2.37
N LEU A 37 7.75 -5.61 3.65
CA LEU A 37 7.01 -6.20 4.78
C LEU A 37 6.13 -5.10 5.41
N THR A 38 4.81 -5.24 5.32
CA THR A 38 3.85 -4.16 5.62
C THR A 38 2.64 -4.73 6.36
N GLU A 39 2.84 -5.24 7.57
CA GLU A 39 1.78 -5.91 8.34
C GLU A 39 0.69 -4.96 8.83
N CYS A 40 -0.51 -5.51 9.05
CA CYS A 40 -1.71 -4.75 9.38
C CYS A 40 -2.54 -5.41 10.51
N LYS A 41 -3.55 -4.69 10.99
CA LYS A 41 -4.03 -4.65 12.38
C LYS A 41 -4.46 -5.96 13.08
N SER A 42 -4.17 -6.01 14.38
CA SER A 42 -4.93 -6.76 15.41
C SER A 42 -6.29 -6.13 15.75
N ILE A 43 -7.09 -6.87 16.51
CA ILE A 43 -8.51 -6.58 16.80
C ILE A 43 -8.69 -5.30 17.65
N THR A 44 -7.77 -5.00 18.57
CA THR A 44 -7.82 -3.81 19.44
C THR A 44 -6.54 -2.94 19.35
N PRO A 45 -6.58 -1.67 19.79
CA PRO A 45 -5.38 -0.80 19.81
C PRO A 45 -4.25 -1.31 20.70
N GLU A 46 -4.58 -1.91 21.84
CA GLU A 46 -3.60 -2.42 22.82
C GLU A 46 -2.91 -3.69 22.32
N GLU A 47 -3.64 -4.56 21.60
CA GLU A 47 -3.06 -5.70 20.88
C GLU A 47 -2.20 -5.26 19.69
N PHE A 48 -2.61 -4.20 18.97
CA PHE A 48 -1.86 -3.67 17.83
C PHE A 48 -0.45 -3.22 18.24
N ALA A 49 -0.33 -2.53 19.37
CA ALA A 49 0.95 -2.13 19.94
C ALA A 49 1.91 -3.33 20.08
N LEU A 50 1.52 -4.32 20.89
CA LEU A 50 2.34 -5.51 21.16
C LEU A 50 2.59 -6.37 19.91
N GLN A 51 1.61 -6.52 19.03
CA GLN A 51 1.76 -7.24 17.77
C GLN A 51 2.77 -6.54 16.86
N PHE A 52 2.73 -5.22 16.78
CA PHE A 52 3.63 -4.44 15.94
C PHE A 52 5.07 -4.47 16.46
N GLU A 53 5.28 -4.45 17.79
CA GLU A 53 6.59 -4.68 18.40
C GLU A 53 7.13 -6.07 18.02
N HIS A 54 6.30 -7.13 18.14
CA HIS A 54 6.69 -8.47 17.69
C HIS A 54 6.96 -8.56 16.17
N PHE A 55 6.20 -7.83 15.35
CA PHE A 55 6.46 -7.72 13.91
C PHE A 55 7.82 -7.07 13.66
N LEU A 56 8.15 -5.97 14.33
CA LEU A 56 9.46 -5.34 14.16
C LEU A 56 10.59 -6.25 14.63
N VAL A 57 10.45 -6.93 15.77
CA VAL A 57 11.40 -7.96 16.21
C VAL A 57 11.63 -8.97 15.10
N GLU A 58 10.57 -9.54 14.54
CA GLU A 58 10.67 -10.63 13.58
C GLU A 58 11.15 -10.17 12.20
N ALA A 59 10.65 -9.05 11.69
CA ALA A 59 11.11 -8.42 10.46
C ALA A 59 12.60 -8.05 10.57
N HIS A 60 13.02 -7.46 11.69
CA HIS A 60 14.43 -7.19 11.94
C HIS A 60 15.26 -8.44 12.22
N ARG A 61 14.68 -9.54 12.75
CA ARG A 61 15.35 -10.84 12.91
C ARG A 61 15.61 -11.51 11.56
N ILE A 62 14.63 -11.49 10.67
CA ILE A 62 14.71 -12.04 9.31
C ILE A 62 15.65 -11.18 8.45
N LYS A 63 15.63 -9.85 8.62
CA LYS A 63 16.71 -8.99 8.12
C LYS A 63 18.04 -9.40 8.75
N LEU A 64 18.16 -9.53 10.08
CA LEU A 64 19.39 -9.85 10.83
C LEU A 64 20.14 -11.10 10.41
N THR A 65 19.43 -12.18 10.07
CA THR A 65 20.06 -13.39 9.52
C THR A 65 20.72 -13.13 8.16
N HIS A 66 20.50 -11.94 7.59
CA HIS A 66 21.20 -11.30 6.48
C HIS A 66 21.58 -9.81 6.79
N TYR A 67 21.67 -9.38 8.07
CA TYR A 67 21.76 -8.00 8.63
C TYR A 67 20.54 -7.04 8.40
N ILE A 68 19.98 -6.26 9.35
CA ILE A 68 20.25 -6.02 10.80
C ILE A 68 19.00 -5.46 11.58
N THR A 69 19.17 -5.23 12.90
CA THR A 69 18.22 -4.80 13.97
C THR A 69 18.44 -3.35 14.50
N PRO A 70 17.69 -2.82 15.51
CA PRO A 70 16.41 -3.25 16.12
C PRO A 70 15.35 -2.15 16.49
N LEU A 71 14.07 -2.39 16.14
CA LEU A 71 12.88 -2.25 17.03
C LEU A 71 12.30 -0.85 17.46
N ASP A 72 10.94 -0.76 17.54
CA ASP A 72 9.83 -0.22 18.42
C ASP A 72 9.52 1.12 19.18
N LEU A 73 8.24 1.37 19.43
CA LEU A 73 7.67 2.59 18.89
C LEU A 73 6.43 3.09 19.73
N GLU A 74 5.47 3.92 19.25
CA GLU A 74 4.54 4.78 20.09
C GLU A 74 3.39 4.18 20.88
N GLU A 75 2.28 3.77 20.23
CA GLU A 75 2.27 3.06 18.94
C GLU A 75 1.53 3.68 17.70
N LEU A 76 1.66 4.99 17.37
CA LEU A 76 1.50 5.46 15.96
C LEU A 76 2.50 6.52 15.36
N ASP A 77 2.80 7.67 15.98
CA ASP A 77 3.72 8.71 15.40
C ASP A 77 5.01 8.95 16.22
N SER A 78 4.94 9.03 17.55
CA SER A 78 6.13 8.82 18.41
C SER A 78 6.75 7.42 18.17
N LEU A 79 6.07 6.57 17.37
CA LEU A 79 6.56 5.38 16.69
C LEU A 79 7.72 5.88 15.83
N LEU A 80 7.36 6.44 14.69
CA LEU A 80 8.26 6.84 13.61
C LEU A 80 9.36 7.81 14.08
N GLN A 81 9.13 8.54 15.18
CA GLN A 81 10.15 9.31 15.90
C GLN A 81 11.10 8.47 16.78
N ARG A 82 10.62 7.66 17.75
CA ARG A 82 11.47 7.01 18.79
C ARG A 82 12.56 6.11 18.20
N ARG A 83 12.28 5.45 17.08
CA ARG A 83 13.26 4.59 16.39
C ARG A 83 13.20 4.79 14.88
N ARG A 84 13.17 6.08 14.54
CA ARG A 84 13.53 6.63 13.25
C ARG A 84 14.80 5.95 12.73
N GLY A 85 14.71 5.29 11.57
CA GLY A 85 15.78 4.47 11.00
C GLY A 85 15.49 2.97 10.97
N LEU A 86 14.39 2.50 11.56
CA LEU A 86 14.01 1.08 11.57
C LEU A 86 12.74 0.79 10.76
N VAL A 87 11.75 1.70 10.80
CA VAL A 87 10.73 1.79 9.76
C VAL A 87 11.31 2.55 8.56
N GLU A 88 11.53 1.84 7.46
CA GLU A 88 12.08 2.37 6.22
C GLU A 88 11.07 3.23 5.45
N TYR A 89 9.81 2.81 5.41
CA TYR A 89 8.70 3.50 4.76
C TYR A 89 7.35 3.13 5.39
N ILE A 90 6.32 3.90 5.08
CA ILE A 90 4.94 3.66 5.49
C ILE A 90 4.06 3.48 4.25
N VAL A 91 3.13 2.54 4.33
CA VAL A 91 1.99 2.44 3.41
C VAL A 91 0.74 3.03 4.10
N GLY A 92 0.05 3.93 3.42
CA GLY A 92 -1.09 4.68 3.94
C GLY A 92 -2.40 4.29 3.25
N SER A 93 -3.43 4.08 4.06
CA SER A 93 -4.63 3.36 3.65
C SER A 93 -5.91 3.80 4.38
N VAL A 94 -7.06 3.43 3.83
CA VAL A 94 -8.39 3.68 4.40
C VAL A 94 -9.21 2.40 4.40
N HIS A 95 -9.18 1.66 5.51
CA HIS A 95 -10.01 0.46 5.72
C HIS A 95 -11.29 0.74 6.54
N HIS A 96 -11.43 1.93 7.14
CA HIS A 96 -12.52 2.24 8.06
C HIS A 96 -13.10 3.64 7.82
N VAL A 97 -14.42 3.76 7.98
CA VAL A 97 -15.17 5.01 7.82
C VAL A 97 -16.17 5.11 8.97
N ASN A 98 -16.14 6.21 9.71
CA ASN A 98 -16.90 6.38 10.97
C ASN A 98 -16.66 5.25 12.00
N GLY A 99 -15.48 4.60 11.94
CA GLY A 99 -15.17 3.42 12.77
C GLY A 99 -15.70 2.08 12.24
N ILE A 100 -16.41 2.09 11.11
CA ILE A 100 -16.98 0.89 10.46
C ILE A 100 -16.02 0.41 9.36
N PRO A 101 -15.62 -0.89 9.34
CA PRO A 101 -14.81 -1.45 8.26
C PRO A 101 -15.48 -1.31 6.88
N ILE A 102 -14.70 -1.09 5.82
CA ILE A 102 -15.21 -1.03 4.43
C ILE A 102 -14.82 -2.27 3.60
N ASP A 103 -14.01 -3.15 4.15
CA ASP A 103 -13.36 -4.26 3.45
C ASP A 103 -13.76 -5.64 3.95
N PHE A 104 -14.25 -5.74 5.20
CA PHE A 104 -14.56 -7.00 5.87
C PHE A 104 -15.71 -7.80 5.22
N ASP A 105 -16.92 -7.22 5.08
CA ASP A 105 -18.07 -7.89 4.45
C ASP A 105 -19.07 -6.87 3.84
N LEU A 106 -19.92 -7.33 2.92
CA LEU A 106 -20.90 -6.50 2.19
C LEU A 106 -21.96 -5.82 3.08
N VAL A 107 -22.39 -6.47 4.16
CA VAL A 107 -23.36 -5.92 5.12
C VAL A 107 -22.69 -4.83 5.96
N THR A 108 -21.46 -5.05 6.40
CA THR A 108 -20.68 -4.06 7.14
C THR A 108 -20.29 -2.86 6.25
N PHE A 109 -19.90 -3.10 5.00
CA PHE A 109 -19.68 -2.06 3.99
C PHE A 109 -20.94 -1.20 3.76
N ARG A 110 -22.13 -1.81 3.64
CA ARG A 110 -23.38 -1.06 3.49
C ARG A 110 -23.65 -0.14 4.68
N LYS A 111 -23.41 -0.60 5.92
CA LYS A 111 -23.49 0.26 7.13
C LYS A 111 -22.49 1.43 7.06
N ALA A 112 -21.28 1.20 6.54
CA ALA A 112 -20.31 2.27 6.35
C ALA A 112 -20.81 3.32 5.34
N VAL A 113 -21.41 2.90 4.22
CA VAL A 113 -22.07 3.79 3.24
C VAL A 113 -23.26 4.53 3.86
N GLU A 114 -24.13 3.84 4.59
CA GLU A 114 -25.31 4.43 5.26
C GLU A 114 -24.93 5.44 6.35
N SER A 115 -23.76 5.26 6.99
CA SER A 115 -23.23 6.22 7.97
C SER A 115 -22.70 7.53 7.35
N MET A 116 -22.63 7.60 6.02
CA MET A 116 -22.16 8.78 5.29
C MET A 116 -23.36 9.55 4.74
N GLU A 117 -23.47 10.83 5.09
CA GLU A 117 -24.47 11.75 4.56
C GLU A 117 -24.18 12.08 3.08
N SER A 118 -24.46 11.13 2.18
CA SER A 118 -24.30 11.19 0.71
C SER A 118 -22.86 11.19 0.13
N THR A 119 -21.83 10.94 0.93
CA THR A 119 -20.42 10.85 0.46
C THR A 119 -19.91 9.40 0.37
N LEU A 120 -18.98 9.11 -0.56
CA LEU A 120 -18.43 7.76 -0.71
C LEU A 120 -17.44 7.42 0.42
N PRO A 121 -17.45 6.18 0.94
CA PRO A 121 -16.65 5.79 2.11
C PRO A 121 -15.15 6.18 2.03
N ALA A 122 -14.42 5.71 1.02
CA ALA A 122 -12.98 5.94 0.89
C ALA A 122 -12.60 7.40 0.54
N THR A 123 -13.56 8.32 0.47
CA THR A 123 -13.32 9.75 0.23
C THR A 123 -13.40 10.60 1.48
N LYS A 124 -13.66 9.98 2.65
CA LYS A 124 -13.48 10.63 3.94
C LYS A 124 -11.99 10.97 4.14
N ASP A 125 -11.74 12.10 4.80
CA ASP A 125 -10.44 12.77 4.81
C ASP A 125 -9.26 11.84 5.08
N GLY A 126 -8.21 11.98 4.26
CA GLY A 126 -6.96 11.22 4.35
C GLY A 126 -6.15 11.64 5.57
N GLY A 127 -6.64 11.38 6.78
CA GLY A 127 -5.93 11.65 8.03
C GLY A 127 -4.58 10.93 8.10
N PHE A 128 -4.48 9.78 7.43
CA PHE A 128 -3.22 9.04 7.23
C PHE A 128 -2.15 9.85 6.44
N LEU A 129 -2.54 10.88 5.67
CA LEU A 129 -1.59 11.76 4.97
C LEU A 129 -0.82 12.69 5.93
N SER A 130 -1.24 12.80 7.20
CA SER A 130 -0.52 13.57 8.21
C SER A 130 0.85 12.97 8.54
N VAL A 131 0.96 11.63 8.56
CA VAL A 131 2.24 10.90 8.72
C VAL A 131 3.04 10.74 7.42
N LYS A 132 2.52 11.32 6.32
CA LYS A 132 3.13 11.41 4.99
C LYS A 132 3.72 10.07 4.49
N PRO A 133 2.90 9.05 4.25
CA PRO A 133 3.37 7.74 3.81
C PRO A 133 3.99 7.78 2.40
N GLU A 134 5.06 7.03 2.20
CA GLU A 134 5.73 6.89 0.90
C GLU A 134 4.85 6.22 -0.15
N ILE A 135 3.93 5.35 0.27
CA ILE A 135 3.00 4.64 -0.62
C ILE A 135 1.57 4.88 -0.14
N ILE A 136 0.67 5.15 -1.09
CA ILE A 136 -0.77 5.14 -0.86
C ILE A 136 -1.34 3.90 -1.55
N GLU A 137 -1.87 2.97 -0.76
CA GLU A 137 -2.40 1.69 -1.25
C GLU A 137 -3.88 1.79 -1.65
N HIS A 138 -4.27 0.98 -2.63
CA HIS A 138 -5.62 0.78 -3.16
C HIS A 138 -6.61 1.95 -2.88
N LEU A 139 -6.31 3.10 -3.48
CA LEU A 139 -6.87 4.41 -3.13
C LEU A 139 -8.42 4.49 -3.17
N ASP A 140 -9.05 3.68 -4.02
CA ASP A 140 -10.49 3.55 -4.20
C ASP A 140 -11.02 2.17 -3.76
N LEU A 141 -10.53 1.66 -2.62
CA LEU A 141 -11.08 0.47 -1.94
C LEU A 141 -12.61 0.53 -1.71
N CYS A 142 -13.23 1.72 -1.77
CA CYS A 142 -14.70 1.87 -1.82
C CYS A 142 -15.38 1.13 -2.98
N ARG A 143 -14.64 0.80 -4.05
CA ARG A 143 -15.11 -0.03 -5.17
C ARG A 143 -15.27 -1.50 -4.81
N LEU A 144 -14.71 -1.99 -3.68
CA LEU A 144 -14.59 -3.42 -3.38
C LEU A 144 -15.88 -4.23 -3.56
N TYR A 145 -17.02 -3.62 -3.22
CA TYR A 145 -18.35 -4.21 -3.34
C TYR A 145 -19.22 -3.60 -4.47
N ASN A 146 -18.64 -2.71 -5.29
CA ASN A 146 -19.25 -2.08 -6.46
C ASN A 146 -18.15 -1.68 -7.47
N SER A 147 -17.63 -2.65 -8.22
CA SER A 147 -16.55 -2.44 -9.20
C SER A 147 -16.92 -1.45 -10.32
N THR A 148 -18.22 -1.41 -10.67
CA THR A 148 -18.80 -0.56 -11.71
C THR A 148 -19.08 0.89 -11.29
N LEU A 149 -18.80 1.25 -10.03
CA LEU A 149 -18.93 2.62 -9.51
C LEU A 149 -18.17 3.61 -10.39
N GLN A 150 -18.71 4.80 -10.64
CA GLN A 150 -17.97 5.86 -11.35
C GLN A 150 -17.79 7.05 -10.40
N LEU A 151 -16.54 7.44 -10.11
CA LEU A 151 -16.30 8.54 -9.17
C LEU A 151 -16.76 9.90 -9.72
N SER A 152 -16.92 10.02 -11.03
CA SER A 152 -17.60 11.14 -11.71
C SER A 152 -19.05 11.35 -11.27
N GLU A 153 -19.75 10.32 -10.79
CA GLU A 153 -21.11 10.43 -10.24
C GLU A 153 -21.12 11.07 -8.84
N TYR A 154 -19.95 11.19 -8.20
CA TYR A 154 -19.78 11.71 -6.85
C TYR A 154 -18.77 12.88 -6.84
N PRO A 155 -19.10 14.04 -7.44
CA PRO A 155 -18.13 15.11 -7.69
C PRO A 155 -17.44 15.69 -6.43
N GLU A 156 -18.11 15.71 -5.27
CA GLU A 156 -17.46 16.13 -4.02
C GLU A 156 -16.42 15.10 -3.55
N ALA A 157 -16.76 13.82 -3.65
CA ALA A 157 -15.89 12.69 -3.32
C ALA A 157 -14.65 12.69 -4.23
N LEU A 158 -14.86 12.89 -5.54
CA LEU A 158 -13.79 13.03 -6.53
C LEU A 158 -12.88 14.22 -6.25
N ALA A 159 -13.43 15.39 -5.93
CA ALA A 159 -12.66 16.59 -5.58
C ALA A 159 -11.82 16.40 -4.30
N ARG A 160 -12.35 15.69 -3.29
CA ARG A 160 -11.61 15.30 -2.08
C ARG A 160 -10.44 14.36 -2.39
N VAL A 161 -10.64 13.39 -3.27
CA VAL A 161 -9.59 12.46 -3.70
C VAL A 161 -8.54 13.16 -4.57
N GLU A 162 -8.92 14.02 -5.53
CA GLU A 162 -7.96 14.79 -6.33
C GLU A 162 -7.14 15.75 -5.45
N ARG A 163 -7.74 16.41 -4.45
CA ARG A 163 -7.03 17.18 -3.41
C ARG A 163 -5.99 16.33 -2.69
N ASN A 164 -6.36 15.11 -2.27
CA ASN A 164 -5.46 14.19 -1.56
C ASN A 164 -4.31 13.73 -2.47
N ILE A 165 -4.59 13.41 -3.74
CA ILE A 165 -3.58 13.06 -4.76
C ILE A 165 -2.57 14.22 -4.93
N ILE A 166 -3.05 15.44 -5.13
CA ILE A 166 -2.19 16.63 -5.28
C ILE A 166 -1.30 16.84 -4.04
N TYR A 167 -1.85 16.65 -2.83
CA TYR A 167 -1.06 16.73 -1.59
C TYR A 167 0.01 15.64 -1.51
N ALA A 168 -0.34 14.41 -1.87
CA ALA A 168 0.54 13.25 -1.88
C ALA A 168 1.72 13.42 -2.86
N VAL A 169 1.45 13.86 -4.09
CA VAL A 169 2.50 14.19 -5.07
C VAL A 169 3.44 15.26 -4.54
N ARG A 170 2.91 16.32 -3.88
CA ARG A 170 3.72 17.43 -3.36
C ARG A 170 4.73 17.03 -2.28
N TYR A 171 4.45 15.99 -1.47
CA TYR A 171 5.41 15.46 -0.52
C TYR A 171 6.19 14.24 -1.05
N GLU A 172 6.04 13.92 -2.34
CA GLU A 172 6.76 12.87 -3.07
C GLU A 172 6.30 11.42 -2.85
N ALA A 173 5.05 11.23 -2.41
CA ALA A 173 4.44 9.91 -2.33
C ALA A 173 4.33 9.20 -3.69
N SER A 174 4.24 7.88 -3.62
CA SER A 174 3.87 7.00 -4.72
C SER A 174 2.49 6.38 -4.47
N PHE A 175 1.86 5.90 -5.53
CA PHE A 175 0.56 5.24 -5.51
C PHE A 175 0.74 3.79 -5.93
N GLU A 176 0.11 2.90 -5.19
CA GLU A 176 0.11 1.47 -5.48
C GLU A 176 -0.77 1.15 -6.69
N ILE A 177 -0.28 0.29 -7.59
CA ILE A 177 -1.11 -0.48 -8.52
C ILE A 177 -1.29 -1.88 -7.93
N ASN A 178 -2.50 -2.18 -7.48
CA ASN A 178 -2.87 -3.41 -6.78
C ASN A 178 -3.80 -4.26 -7.65
N ALA A 179 -3.27 -5.37 -8.17
CA ALA A 179 -4.00 -6.25 -9.07
C ALA A 179 -4.98 -7.23 -8.38
N SER A 180 -5.15 -7.17 -7.05
CA SER A 180 -6.13 -8.03 -6.34
C SER A 180 -7.59 -7.85 -6.76
N ALA A 181 -7.90 -6.71 -7.38
CA ALA A 181 -9.18 -6.48 -8.07
C ALA A 181 -9.38 -7.43 -9.27
N LEU A 182 -8.33 -7.74 -10.02
CA LEU A 182 -8.40 -8.61 -11.21
C LEU A 182 -8.74 -10.05 -10.80
N HIS A 183 -8.17 -10.55 -9.70
CA HIS A 183 -8.53 -11.84 -9.09
C HIS A 183 -10.00 -11.91 -8.64
N LYS A 184 -10.63 -10.75 -8.38
CA LYS A 184 -12.06 -10.60 -8.07
C LYS A 184 -12.93 -10.40 -9.32
N GLY A 185 -12.37 -10.59 -10.51
CA GLY A 185 -13.07 -10.52 -11.79
C GLY A 185 -13.26 -9.11 -12.35
N TRP A 186 -12.50 -8.13 -11.88
CA TRP A 186 -12.60 -6.74 -12.36
C TRP A 186 -11.79 -6.54 -13.65
N SER A 187 -12.16 -5.51 -14.41
CA SER A 187 -11.44 -5.10 -15.63
C SER A 187 -10.23 -4.20 -15.38
N THR A 188 -10.04 -3.71 -14.15
CA THR A 188 -8.93 -2.83 -13.77
C THR A 188 -8.36 -3.23 -12.40
N PRO A 189 -7.07 -2.96 -12.12
CA PRO A 189 -6.54 -2.99 -10.77
C PRO A 189 -7.17 -1.89 -9.90
N TYR A 190 -6.77 -1.80 -8.63
CA TYR A 190 -6.81 -0.52 -7.91
C TYR A 190 -5.54 0.28 -8.23
N PRO A 191 -5.62 1.61 -8.37
CA PRO A 191 -6.84 2.38 -8.56
C PRO A 191 -7.48 2.10 -9.93
N GLY A 192 -8.80 2.32 -10.01
CA GLY A 192 -9.52 2.29 -11.28
C GLY A 192 -9.02 3.37 -12.26
N GLU A 193 -9.33 3.18 -13.54
CA GLU A 193 -8.81 4.01 -14.64
C GLU A 193 -9.05 5.51 -14.43
N ASP A 194 -10.19 5.91 -13.87
CA ASP A 194 -10.53 7.32 -13.63
C ASP A 194 -9.57 8.00 -12.63
N LEU A 195 -9.23 7.34 -11.52
CA LEU A 195 -8.21 7.82 -10.59
C LEU A 195 -6.79 7.64 -11.10
N LEU A 196 -6.50 6.56 -11.83
CA LEU A 196 -5.18 6.33 -12.43
C LEU A 196 -4.80 7.51 -13.34
N GLN A 197 -5.74 7.97 -14.18
CA GLN A 197 -5.53 9.15 -15.04
C GLN A 197 -5.36 10.45 -14.23
N ILE A 198 -6.04 10.61 -13.09
CA ILE A 198 -5.84 11.79 -12.21
C ILE A 198 -4.46 11.76 -11.54
N ILE A 199 -4.01 10.59 -11.08
CA ILE A 199 -2.66 10.40 -10.52
C ILE A 199 -1.60 10.76 -11.56
N LEU A 200 -1.71 10.22 -12.78
CA LEU A 200 -0.79 10.50 -13.88
C LEU A 200 -0.80 11.98 -14.31
N LYS A 201 -2.00 12.59 -14.44
CA LYS A 201 -2.19 14.02 -14.75
C LYS A 201 -1.45 14.95 -13.78
N HIS A 202 -1.38 14.59 -12.51
CA HIS A 202 -0.67 15.37 -11.48
C HIS A 202 0.80 14.97 -11.30
N GLY A 203 1.32 14.00 -12.06
CA GLY A 203 2.71 13.56 -11.97
C GLY A 203 2.99 12.56 -10.84
N GLY A 204 1.98 11.80 -10.41
CA GLY A 204 2.13 10.76 -9.39
C GLY A 204 2.98 9.57 -9.85
N ARG A 205 3.76 9.04 -8.91
CA ARG A 205 4.68 7.90 -9.12
C ARG A 205 3.92 6.60 -8.89
N LEU A 206 3.99 5.64 -9.81
CA LEU A 206 3.29 4.36 -9.70
C LEU A 206 4.24 3.26 -9.23
N ILE A 207 3.84 2.52 -8.20
CA ILE A 207 4.59 1.41 -7.58
C ILE A 207 3.72 0.14 -7.58
N LEU A 208 4.36 -1.03 -7.61
CA LEU A 208 3.70 -2.34 -7.69
C LEU A 208 3.69 -3.09 -6.35
N SER A 209 2.63 -3.88 -6.13
CA SER A 209 2.48 -4.81 -5.00
C SER A 209 2.22 -6.26 -5.40
N ASN A 210 2.52 -7.16 -4.45
CA ASN A 210 2.56 -8.62 -4.51
C ASN A 210 1.67 -9.25 -5.59
N ASP A 211 0.38 -8.93 -5.58
CA ASP A 211 -0.70 -9.64 -6.29
C ASP A 211 -0.76 -9.41 -7.82
N SER A 212 0.33 -8.94 -8.43
CA SER A 212 0.35 -8.45 -9.83
C SER A 212 1.26 -9.31 -10.74
N HIS A 213 0.68 -10.14 -11.59
CA HIS A 213 1.40 -11.27 -12.21
C HIS A 213 2.01 -11.03 -13.60
N GLY A 214 1.61 -10.00 -14.35
CA GLY A 214 2.23 -9.71 -15.66
C GLY A 214 2.08 -8.26 -16.14
N PRO A 215 2.73 -7.89 -17.26
CA PRO A 215 2.55 -6.57 -17.88
C PRO A 215 1.13 -6.36 -18.45
N HIS A 216 0.37 -7.43 -18.69
CA HIS A 216 -1.00 -7.37 -19.20
C HIS A 216 -2.02 -6.80 -18.18
N ASP A 217 -1.72 -6.92 -16.88
CA ASP A 217 -2.58 -6.46 -15.77
C ASP A 217 -2.65 -4.93 -15.61
N ARG A 218 -1.96 -4.19 -16.50
CA ARG A 218 -1.47 -2.82 -16.27
C ARG A 218 -1.58 -1.91 -17.51
N ALA A 219 -2.65 -2.08 -18.29
CA ALA A 219 -2.92 -1.21 -19.44
C ALA A 219 -2.85 0.28 -19.03
N GLY A 220 -2.09 1.09 -19.78
CA GLY A 220 -1.88 2.52 -19.51
C GLY A 220 -0.63 2.86 -18.68
N VAL A 221 -0.01 1.91 -17.97
CA VAL A 221 1.18 2.20 -17.13
C VAL A 221 2.47 2.18 -17.96
N THR A 222 2.98 3.36 -18.31
CA THR A 222 4.26 3.49 -19.05
C THR A 222 5.49 3.53 -18.15
N GLU A 223 5.36 4.11 -16.96
CA GLU A 223 6.46 4.32 -16.02
C GLU A 223 6.17 3.66 -14.68
N LEU A 224 7.20 3.03 -14.11
CA LEU A 224 7.15 2.42 -12.80
C LEU A 224 8.30 2.88 -11.93
N TRP A 225 8.04 2.85 -10.64
CA TRP A 225 8.95 3.23 -9.58
C TRP A 225 9.10 2.07 -8.59
N PHE A 226 10.14 2.14 -7.80
CA PHE A 226 10.36 1.29 -6.63
C PHE A 226 10.98 2.13 -5.52
N LEU A 227 10.85 1.69 -4.27
CA LEU A 227 11.51 2.34 -3.16
C LEU A 227 12.90 1.73 -2.96
N GLU A 228 13.91 2.59 -2.79
CA GLU A 228 15.26 2.18 -2.41
C GLU A 228 15.83 3.09 -1.32
N HIS A 229 16.83 2.58 -0.59
CA HIS A 229 17.51 3.32 0.45
C HIS A 229 18.14 4.62 -0.09
N SER A 230 18.11 5.68 0.73
CA SER A 230 18.68 6.98 0.42
C SER A 230 19.58 7.45 1.55
N GLU A 231 20.78 7.94 1.24
CA GLU A 231 21.66 8.59 2.23
C GLU A 231 21.03 9.87 2.79
N THR A 232 20.19 10.54 1.99
CA THR A 232 19.46 11.76 2.40
C THR A 232 18.01 11.42 2.77
N PRO A 233 17.49 11.92 3.90
CA PRO A 233 16.11 11.68 4.30
C PRO A 233 15.12 12.45 3.40
N ASN A 234 13.96 11.85 3.16
CA ASN A 234 12.86 12.44 2.38
C ASN A 234 12.06 13.50 3.19
N ALA A 235 10.99 14.04 2.59
CA ALA A 235 10.10 15.04 3.21
C ALA A 235 9.35 14.58 4.48
N SER A 236 9.41 13.27 4.78
CA SER A 236 8.87 12.60 5.97
C SER A 236 9.97 12.19 6.95
N GLY A 237 11.24 12.47 6.63
CA GLY A 237 12.38 12.25 7.50
C GLY A 237 12.99 10.84 7.46
N ARG A 238 12.56 9.98 6.52
CA ARG A 238 12.99 8.58 6.35
C ARG A 238 14.02 8.44 5.22
N ASN A 239 14.97 7.53 5.39
CA ASN A 239 16.11 7.28 4.50
C ASN A 239 15.73 6.40 3.30
N ILE A 240 14.67 6.78 2.60
CA ILE A 240 14.15 6.05 1.43
C ILE A 240 13.67 7.03 0.37
N LYS A 241 13.80 6.67 -0.90
CA LYS A 241 13.35 7.46 -2.04
C LYS A 241 12.67 6.57 -3.08
N ALA A 242 11.74 7.14 -3.83
CA ALA A 242 11.21 6.50 -5.02
C ALA A 242 12.20 6.69 -6.18
N THR A 243 12.69 5.60 -6.75
CA THR A 243 13.55 5.58 -7.94
C THR A 243 12.77 4.99 -9.11
N LYS A 244 12.91 5.61 -10.28
CA LYS A 244 12.28 5.18 -11.53
C LYS A 244 12.98 3.92 -12.05
N MET A 245 12.23 2.99 -12.62
CA MET A 245 12.81 1.82 -13.28
C MET A 245 13.44 2.23 -14.62
N ASP A 246 14.78 2.18 -14.71
CA ASP A 246 15.55 2.58 -15.90
C ASP A 246 15.37 1.66 -17.12
N ARG A 247 14.97 0.41 -16.89
CA ARG A 247 14.75 -0.59 -17.95
C ARG A 247 13.28 -0.59 -18.37
N PRO A 248 12.95 -0.96 -19.63
CA PRO A 248 11.58 -1.25 -20.03
C PRO A 248 11.05 -2.40 -19.17
N TRP A 249 10.34 -2.04 -18.09
CA TRP A 249 9.98 -2.95 -17.00
C TRP A 249 9.17 -4.15 -17.48
N ALA A 250 8.36 -3.98 -18.53
CA ALA A 250 7.56 -5.04 -19.16
C ALA A 250 8.41 -6.11 -19.87
N ALA A 251 9.68 -5.82 -20.17
CA ALA A 251 10.65 -6.74 -20.77
C ALA A 251 11.67 -7.27 -19.74
N ASP A 252 11.46 -7.08 -18.44
CA ASP A 252 12.33 -7.64 -17.41
C ASP A 252 12.27 -9.18 -17.41
N ALA A 253 13.43 -9.82 -17.31
CA ALA A 253 13.56 -11.28 -17.33
C ALA A 253 12.85 -11.99 -16.15
N PHE A 254 12.43 -11.24 -15.12
CA PHE A 254 11.52 -11.74 -14.11
C PHE A 254 10.24 -12.35 -14.73
N TRP A 255 9.61 -11.65 -15.68
CA TRP A 255 8.29 -12.06 -16.20
C TRP A 255 8.35 -13.38 -16.98
N THR A 256 9.48 -13.65 -17.63
CA THR A 256 9.74 -14.88 -18.40
C THR A 256 10.15 -16.08 -17.54
N ARG A 257 10.20 -15.96 -16.21
CA ARG A 257 10.51 -17.08 -15.30
C ARG A 257 9.31 -17.95 -14.93
N PHE A 258 8.09 -17.49 -15.24
CA PHE A 258 6.83 -18.12 -14.82
C PHE A 258 5.89 -18.42 -15.99
N SER A 259 6.42 -18.37 -17.22
CA SER A 259 5.77 -18.73 -18.49
C SER A 259 6.12 -20.16 -18.92
#